data_AF-A0A2G5TDG3-F1
#
_entry.id   AF-A0A2G5TDG3-F1
#
_cell.length_a   1.000
_cell.length_b   1.000
_cell.length_c   1.000
_cell.angle_alpha   90.00
_cell.angle_beta   90.00
_cell.angle_gamma   90.00
#
_symmetry.space_group_name_H-M   'P 1'
#
loop_
_entity.id
_entity.type
_entity.pdbx_description
1 polymer ?
#
loop_
_entity_poly.entity_id
_entity_poly.type
_entity_poly.pdbx_seq_one_letter_code
_entity_poly.pdbx_strand_id
1 'polypeptide(L)'
;MDGKKKLAYIFYHKENYDAVVARNSSRFSLRKMFGSLECKHKRETGKIVVDPRNLNYTWIHYPPDLPNGFEKYEVTENVITHLKTIVWTDEQNESGEAPIEPLYFDNSTAKIIASKDILNIEKDLRRMIRKPRIRKIFSKLPNMHYYTDLVVNCYNDRYYQYHYSGRIANIKCPGPQLCEFVQHPKIKCTHVTATHTPMETLYPITYYYATNAHFTGDIGCYAH
;
A
#
# COMPACT_ATOMS: atom_id res chain seq x y z
N MET A 1 26.84 -3.25 33.81
CA MET A 1 25.39 -3.52 33.72
C MET A 1 25.07 -3.68 32.26
N ASP A 2 24.76 -4.91 31.84
CA ASP A 2 24.50 -5.25 30.45
C ASP A 2 23.09 -4.75 30.09
N GLY A 3 23.03 -3.51 29.60
CA GLY A 3 21.78 -2.80 29.35
C GLY A 3 21.13 -3.33 28.09
N LYS A 4 20.07 -4.15 28.22
CA LYS A 4 19.23 -4.54 27.09
C LYS A 4 18.79 -3.29 26.33
N LYS A 5 19.18 -3.19 25.07
CA LYS A 5 18.75 -2.10 24.18
C LYS A 5 17.24 -2.19 24.01
N LYS A 6 16.58 -1.02 23.91
CA LYS A 6 15.14 -0.96 23.65
C LYS A 6 14.87 -1.18 22.18
N LEU A 7 13.80 -1.90 21.84
CA LEU A 7 13.42 -2.11 20.45
C LEU A 7 12.80 -0.83 19.87
N ALA A 8 13.42 -0.26 18.83
CA ALA A 8 12.86 0.88 18.09
C ALA A 8 11.79 0.42 17.10
N TYR A 9 12.10 -0.58 16.28
CA TYR A 9 11.18 -1.13 15.29
C TYR A 9 11.51 -2.57 14.91
N ILE A 10 10.49 -3.25 14.39
CA ILE A 10 10.61 -4.55 13.74
C ILE A 10 10.63 -4.32 12.23
N PHE A 11 11.62 -4.87 11.53
CA PHE A 11 11.75 -4.77 10.09
C PHE A 11 11.36 -6.08 9.42
N TYR A 12 10.45 -6.00 8.45
CA TYR A 12 10.03 -7.09 7.60
C TYR A 12 10.50 -6.87 6.18
N HIS A 13 11.11 -7.90 5.60
CA HIS A 13 11.35 -7.95 4.15
C HIS A 13 10.02 -7.97 3.39
N LYS A 14 10.07 -7.62 2.09
CA LYS A 14 8.93 -7.74 1.18
C LYS A 14 9.30 -8.59 -0.03
N GLU A 15 8.34 -9.40 -0.46
CA GLU A 15 8.39 -10.16 -1.70
C GLU A 15 7.30 -9.66 -2.64
N ASN A 16 7.72 -9.25 -3.83
CA ASN A 16 6.85 -8.58 -4.78
C ASN A 16 6.22 -9.58 -5.74
N TYR A 17 4.90 -9.54 -5.82
CA TYR A 17 4.11 -10.34 -6.74
C TYR A 17 3.26 -9.45 -7.63
N ASP A 18 3.16 -9.82 -8.90
CA ASP A 18 2.13 -9.30 -9.78
C ASP A 18 0.87 -10.16 -9.63
N ALA A 19 -0.30 -9.54 -9.79
CA ALA A 19 -1.57 -10.21 -9.80
C ALA A 19 -2.38 -9.78 -11.03
N VAL A 20 -3.03 -10.74 -11.67
CA VAL A 20 -4.00 -10.48 -12.73
C VAL A 20 -5.41 -10.55 -12.14
N VAL A 21 -6.17 -9.48 -12.29
CA VAL A 21 -7.53 -9.38 -11.76
C VAL A 21 -8.52 -8.92 -12.83
N ALA A 22 -9.76 -9.36 -12.69
CA ALA A 22 -10.82 -8.91 -13.59
C ALA A 22 -11.07 -7.41 -13.40
N ARG A 23 -11.08 -6.66 -14.51
CA ARG A 23 -11.35 -5.21 -14.53
C ARG A 23 -12.72 -4.87 -13.93
N ASN A 24 -13.72 -5.69 -14.25
CA ASN A 24 -15.08 -5.49 -13.75
C ASN A 24 -15.27 -6.20 -12.41
N SER A 25 -15.74 -5.46 -11.40
CA SER A 25 -16.00 -5.98 -10.06
C SER A 25 -16.92 -7.21 -10.06
N SER A 26 -17.96 -7.26 -10.90
CA SER A 26 -18.86 -8.42 -10.97
C SER A 26 -18.15 -9.74 -11.31
N ARG A 27 -16.98 -9.65 -11.97
CA ARG A 27 -16.13 -10.77 -12.38
C ARG A 27 -14.93 -10.97 -11.48
N PHE A 28 -14.70 -10.11 -10.49
CA PHE A 28 -13.60 -10.23 -9.54
C PHE A 28 -13.66 -11.58 -8.79
N SER A 29 -12.52 -12.25 -8.66
CA SER A 29 -12.36 -13.51 -7.95
C SER A 29 -10.99 -13.55 -7.28
N LEU A 30 -10.99 -13.85 -5.98
CA LEU A 30 -9.77 -14.09 -5.23
C LEU A 30 -9.10 -15.38 -5.69
N ARG A 31 -9.87 -16.40 -6.04
CA ARG A 31 -9.33 -17.64 -6.63
C ARG A 31 -8.47 -17.35 -7.85
N LYS A 32 -8.98 -16.52 -8.77
CA LYS A 32 -8.23 -16.14 -9.99
C LYS A 32 -7.03 -15.25 -9.67
N MET A 33 -7.21 -14.27 -8.78
CA MET A 33 -6.13 -13.39 -8.33
C MET A 33 -4.95 -14.19 -7.75
N PHE A 34 -5.21 -15.08 -6.79
CA PHE A 34 -4.17 -15.91 -6.16
C PHE A 34 -3.51 -16.86 -7.17
N GLY A 35 -4.29 -17.47 -8.06
CA GLY A 35 -3.75 -18.36 -9.08
C GLY A 35 -2.92 -17.67 -10.17
N SER A 36 -3.00 -16.34 -10.25
CA SER A 36 -2.23 -15.52 -11.19
C SER A 36 -0.99 -14.89 -10.59
N LEU A 37 -0.68 -15.15 -9.31
CA LEU A 37 0.44 -14.49 -8.66
C LEU A 37 1.76 -14.91 -9.29
N GLU A 38 2.48 -13.92 -9.84
CA GLU A 38 3.80 -14.11 -10.44
C GLU A 38 4.84 -13.35 -9.61
N CYS A 39 5.88 -14.04 -9.17
CA CYS A 39 6.94 -13.41 -8.38
C CYS A 39 7.86 -12.57 -9.28
N LYS A 40 8.10 -11.31 -8.91
CA LYS A 40 9.01 -10.42 -9.67
C LYS A 40 10.49 -10.65 -9.42
N HIS A 41 10.82 -11.58 -8.54
CA HIS A 41 12.16 -11.87 -8.05
C HIS A 41 13.05 -10.65 -7.73
N LYS A 42 12.43 -9.57 -7.25
CA LYS A 42 13.12 -8.32 -6.88
C LYS A 42 12.73 -7.91 -5.47
N ARG A 43 13.69 -7.97 -4.54
CA ARG A 43 13.53 -7.41 -3.20
C ARG A 43 13.66 -5.89 -3.25
N GLU A 44 12.73 -5.23 -2.57
CA GLU A 44 12.73 -3.78 -2.38
C GLU A 44 12.93 -3.44 -0.91
N THR A 45 13.02 -2.14 -0.59
CA THR A 45 13.00 -1.64 0.78
C THR A 45 11.81 -2.24 1.54
N GLY A 46 12.08 -2.96 2.63
CA GLY A 46 11.08 -3.60 3.49
C GLY A 46 10.14 -2.62 4.19
N LYS A 47 9.34 -3.13 5.13
CA LYS A 47 8.44 -2.34 5.96
C LYS A 47 8.81 -2.45 7.42
N ILE A 48 8.51 -1.42 8.19
CA ILE A 48 8.73 -1.42 9.62
C ILE A 48 7.42 -1.37 10.39
N VAL A 49 7.40 -2.07 11.51
CA VAL A 49 6.41 -1.91 12.57
C VAL A 49 7.10 -1.19 13.72
N VAL A 50 6.64 0.02 14.01
CA VAL A 50 7.26 0.91 14.99
C VAL A 50 6.39 0.99 16.24
N ASP A 51 7.03 1.02 17.42
CA ASP A 51 6.39 1.53 18.63
C ASP A 51 6.67 3.04 18.70
N PRO A 52 5.67 3.91 18.48
CA PRO A 52 5.89 5.35 18.43
C PRO A 52 6.41 5.93 19.75
N ARG A 53 6.34 5.20 20.86
CA ARG A 53 6.94 5.62 22.15
C ARG A 53 8.46 5.49 22.16
N ASN A 54 9.01 4.64 21.31
CA ASN A 54 10.43 4.31 21.25
C ASN A 54 11.16 5.02 20.11
N LEU A 55 10.42 5.52 19.11
CA LEU A 55 11.00 6.17 17.95
C LEU A 55 10.13 7.36 17.52
N ASN A 56 10.68 8.58 17.67
CA ASN A 56 10.08 9.79 17.11
C ASN A 56 10.54 9.95 15.65
N TYR A 57 9.78 9.41 14.72
CA TYR A 57 10.17 9.36 13.31
C TYR A 57 8.95 9.42 12.38
N THR A 58 9.04 10.26 11.35
CA THR A 58 7.95 10.60 10.44
C THR A 58 8.40 10.51 8.98
N TRP A 59 8.65 9.30 8.49
CA TRP A 59 8.94 9.06 7.07
C TRP A 59 8.33 7.73 6.60
N ILE A 60 8.31 7.52 5.28
CA ILE A 60 7.66 6.39 4.59
C ILE A 60 8.51 5.11 4.65
N HIS A 61 9.82 5.26 4.89
CA HIS A 61 10.81 4.17 4.98
C HIS A 61 11.42 4.10 6.38
N TYR A 62 12.22 3.09 6.71
CA TYR A 62 12.87 2.99 8.03
C TYR A 62 13.90 4.10 8.25
N PRO A 63 14.15 4.54 9.51
CA PRO A 63 15.11 5.60 9.80
C PRO A 63 16.52 5.18 9.37
N PRO A 64 17.31 6.08 8.75
CA PRO A 64 18.69 5.78 8.35
C PRO A 64 19.57 5.52 9.58
N ASP A 65 19.32 6.25 10.67
CA ASP A 65 20.07 6.16 11.91
C ASP A 65 19.15 5.73 13.06
N LEU A 66 19.65 4.82 13.90
CA LEU A 66 18.98 4.39 15.13
C LEU A 66 19.41 5.28 16.30
N PRO A 67 18.49 5.76 17.15
CA PRO A 67 18.85 6.46 18.37
C PRO A 67 19.71 5.59 19.30
N ASN A 68 20.62 6.22 20.04
CA ASN A 68 21.48 5.54 21.00
C ASN A 68 20.66 4.76 22.04
N GLY A 69 21.08 3.53 22.34
CA GLY A 69 20.37 2.65 23.28
C GLY A 69 19.16 1.92 22.69
N PHE A 70 18.88 2.11 21.39
CA PHE A 70 17.88 1.35 20.67
C PHE A 70 18.48 0.37 19.67
N GLU A 71 17.68 -0.63 19.31
CA GLU A 71 18.00 -1.60 18.27
C GLU A 71 16.81 -1.84 17.34
N LYS A 72 17.08 -2.42 16.17
CA LYS A 72 16.06 -2.97 15.28
C LYS A 72 16.07 -4.49 15.38
N TYR A 73 14.90 -5.10 15.22
CA TYR A 73 14.78 -6.54 15.02
C TYR A 73 14.44 -6.81 13.56
N GLU A 74 15.34 -7.49 12.85
CA GLU A 74 15.12 -7.91 11.47
C GLU A 74 14.50 -9.30 11.46
N VAL A 75 13.27 -9.39 10.95
CA VAL A 75 12.54 -10.65 10.86
C VAL A 75 13.10 -11.44 9.70
N THR A 76 13.50 -12.69 10.00
CA THR A 76 14.06 -13.63 9.03
C THR A 76 13.17 -14.87 8.85
N GLU A 77 12.22 -15.06 9.76
CA GLU A 77 11.32 -16.20 9.86
C GLU A 77 10.12 -16.06 8.93
N ASN A 78 9.76 -14.83 8.55
CA ASN A 78 8.69 -14.57 7.59
C ASN A 78 8.92 -13.26 6.82
N VAL A 79 8.04 -13.01 5.86
CA VAL A 79 8.14 -11.92 4.89
C VAL A 79 6.75 -11.39 4.55
N ILE A 80 6.66 -10.13 4.15
CA ILE A 80 5.41 -9.56 3.65
C ILE A 80 5.26 -9.91 2.17
N THR A 81 4.22 -10.67 1.84
CA THR A 81 3.75 -10.84 0.46
C THR A 81 3.11 -9.54 -0.02
N HIS A 82 3.79 -8.85 -0.94
CA HIS A 82 3.38 -7.55 -1.45
C HIS A 82 2.84 -7.68 -2.89
N LEU A 83 1.55 -7.39 -3.07
CA LEU A 83 0.94 -7.30 -4.40
C LEU A 83 1.36 -5.98 -5.05
N LYS A 84 2.46 -6.02 -5.80
CA LYS A 84 3.11 -4.83 -6.35
C LYS A 84 2.37 -4.28 -7.56
N THR A 85 2.09 -5.15 -8.54
CA THR A 85 1.40 -4.75 -9.77
C THR A 85 0.09 -5.50 -9.86
N ILE A 86 -1.00 -4.76 -10.06
CA ILE A 86 -2.32 -5.34 -10.29
C ILE A 86 -2.69 -5.07 -11.74
N VAL A 87 -2.58 -6.09 -12.58
CA VAL A 87 -2.90 -6.02 -14.01
C VAL A 87 -4.38 -6.31 -14.20
N TRP A 88 -5.10 -5.38 -14.82
CA TRP A 88 -6.52 -5.53 -15.11
C TRP A 88 -6.74 -6.17 -16.47
N THR A 89 -7.48 -7.28 -16.48
CA THR A 89 -7.86 -7.98 -17.71
C THR A 89 -9.37 -8.00 -17.90
N ASP A 90 -9.79 -7.96 -19.16
CA ASP A 90 -11.16 -8.18 -19.60
C ASP A 90 -11.41 -9.66 -19.95
N GLU A 91 -10.35 -10.47 -20.05
CA GLU A 91 -10.42 -11.88 -20.41
C GLU A 91 -10.86 -12.77 -19.25
N GLN A 92 -11.49 -13.88 -19.64
CA GLN A 92 -11.97 -14.92 -18.75
C GLN A 92 -11.29 -16.23 -19.12
N ASN A 93 -10.30 -16.66 -18.34
CA ASN A 93 -10.09 -18.10 -18.19
C ASN A 93 -11.13 -18.58 -17.17
N GLU A 94 -12.28 -19.02 -17.68
CA GLU A 94 -13.21 -19.87 -16.94
C GLU A 94 -12.77 -21.32 -17.10
N SER A 95 -11.62 -21.69 -16.53
CA SER A 95 -11.36 -23.10 -16.30
C SER A 95 -11.93 -23.49 -14.93
N GLY A 96 -12.68 -24.58 -14.91
CA GLY A 96 -13.10 -25.28 -13.67
C GLY A 96 -11.92 -25.94 -12.95
N GLU A 97 -10.70 -25.48 -13.20
CA GLU A 97 -9.47 -26.02 -12.62
C GLU A 97 -9.36 -25.68 -11.14
N ALA A 98 -8.62 -26.55 -10.43
CA ALA A 98 -8.27 -26.34 -9.06
C ALA A 98 -7.54 -24.98 -8.88
N PRO A 99 -7.68 -24.30 -7.73
CA PRO A 99 -6.89 -23.11 -7.46
C PRO A 99 -5.40 -23.42 -7.63
N ILE A 100 -4.70 -22.59 -8.40
CA ILE A 100 -3.24 -22.67 -8.48
C ILE A 100 -2.69 -22.04 -7.21
N GLU A 101 -1.91 -22.81 -6.45
CA GLU A 101 -1.30 -22.34 -5.20
C GLU A 101 -0.03 -21.54 -5.49
N PRO A 102 0.00 -20.25 -5.12
CA PRO A 102 1.15 -19.40 -5.39
C PRO A 102 2.35 -19.82 -4.54
N LEU A 103 3.53 -19.83 -5.17
CA LEU A 103 4.79 -20.22 -4.55
C LEU A 103 5.44 -19.05 -3.80
N TYR A 104 6.18 -19.35 -2.73
CA TYR A 104 7.09 -18.39 -2.11
C TYR A 104 8.22 -17.99 -3.08
N PHE A 105 8.82 -16.82 -2.85
CA PHE A 105 9.92 -16.28 -3.68
C PHE A 105 11.25 -17.03 -3.48
N ASP A 106 11.37 -17.83 -2.43
CA ASP A 106 12.60 -18.52 -2.01
C ASP A 106 12.99 -19.73 -2.90
N ASN A 107 12.39 -19.86 -4.09
CA ASN A 107 12.52 -20.99 -5.02
C ASN A 107 12.20 -22.36 -4.37
N SER A 108 11.52 -22.37 -3.23
CA SER A 108 11.02 -23.61 -2.62
C SER A 108 9.71 -24.04 -3.27
N THR A 109 9.24 -25.23 -2.88
CA THR A 109 7.89 -25.71 -3.21
C THR A 109 6.82 -25.19 -2.24
N ALA A 110 7.22 -24.40 -1.23
CA ALA A 110 6.30 -23.88 -0.23
C ALA A 110 5.31 -22.89 -0.85
N LYS A 111 4.11 -22.85 -0.27
CA LYS A 111 2.96 -22.11 -0.80
C LYS A 111 2.61 -20.95 0.12
N ILE A 112 2.33 -19.78 -0.47
CA ILE A 112 1.89 -18.60 0.30
C ILE A 112 0.56 -18.88 1.00
N ILE A 113 -0.34 -19.58 0.30
CA ILE A 113 -1.67 -19.92 0.79
C ILE A 113 -2.14 -21.23 0.14
N ALA A 114 -2.76 -22.10 0.95
CA ALA A 114 -3.28 -23.38 0.48
C ALA A 114 -4.58 -23.21 -0.32
N SER A 115 -4.84 -24.13 -1.26
CA SER A 115 -6.05 -24.14 -2.10
C SER A 115 -7.33 -24.11 -1.27
N LYS A 116 -7.34 -24.85 -0.16
CA LYS A 116 -8.48 -24.89 0.77
C LYS A 116 -8.81 -23.50 1.32
N ASP A 117 -7.79 -22.73 1.68
CA ASP A 117 -7.96 -21.39 2.24
C ASP A 117 -8.35 -20.38 1.16
N ILE A 118 -7.77 -20.48 -0.04
CA ILE A 118 -8.21 -19.70 -1.21
C ILE A 118 -9.73 -19.90 -1.44
N LEU A 119 -10.19 -21.15 -1.44
CA LEU A 119 -11.61 -21.47 -1.64
C LEU A 119 -12.50 -20.97 -0.49
N ASN A 120 -12.02 -21.04 0.75
CA ASN A 120 -12.74 -20.51 1.91
C ASN A 120 -12.92 -18.99 1.82
N ILE A 121 -11.85 -18.24 1.49
CA ILE A 121 -11.89 -16.79 1.37
C ILE A 121 -12.76 -16.38 0.16
N GLU A 122 -12.66 -17.10 -0.97
CA GLU A 122 -13.54 -16.89 -2.13
C GLU A 122 -15.02 -17.11 -1.76
N LYS A 123 -15.35 -18.20 -1.04
CA LYS A 123 -16.72 -18.47 -0.58
C LYS A 123 -17.25 -17.34 0.31
N ASP A 124 -16.42 -16.84 1.21
CA ASP A 124 -16.75 -15.75 2.11
C ASP A 124 -16.96 -14.42 1.37
N LEU A 125 -16.11 -14.11 0.40
CA LEU A 125 -16.28 -12.97 -0.51
C LEU A 125 -17.61 -13.07 -1.27
N ARG A 126 -17.94 -14.24 -1.85
CA ARG A 126 -19.20 -14.45 -2.57
C ARG A 126 -20.41 -14.31 -1.64
N ARG A 127 -20.33 -14.83 -0.42
CA ARG A 127 -21.37 -14.64 0.61
C ARG A 127 -21.57 -13.15 0.92
N MET A 128 -20.48 -12.38 1.06
CA MET A 128 -20.53 -10.95 1.32
C MET A 128 -21.14 -10.16 0.15
N ILE A 129 -20.70 -10.42 -1.08
CA ILE A 129 -21.19 -9.73 -2.30
C ILE A 129 -22.70 -9.95 -2.50
N ARG A 130 -23.22 -11.13 -2.14
CA ARG A 130 -24.65 -11.44 -2.24
C ARG A 130 -25.55 -10.59 -1.34
N LYS A 131 -25.01 -9.97 -0.27
CA LYS A 131 -25.80 -9.08 0.60
C LYS A 131 -26.32 -7.90 -0.22
N PRO A 132 -27.63 -7.57 -0.18
CA PRO A 132 -28.22 -6.56 -1.08
C PRO A 132 -27.52 -5.21 -1.07
N ARG A 133 -27.11 -4.73 0.11
CA ARG A 133 -26.36 -3.47 0.27
C ARG A 133 -24.99 -3.53 -0.40
N ILE A 134 -24.26 -4.62 -0.22
CA ILE A 134 -22.93 -4.79 -0.82
C ILE A 134 -23.04 -4.96 -2.33
N ARG A 135 -23.99 -5.77 -2.82
CA ARG A 135 -24.24 -5.96 -4.25
C ARG A 135 -24.40 -4.63 -5.00
N LYS A 136 -25.17 -3.69 -4.43
CA LYS A 136 -25.39 -2.34 -4.99
C LYS A 136 -24.11 -1.49 -5.04
N ILE A 137 -23.22 -1.65 -4.06
CA ILE A 137 -21.92 -0.96 -4.04
C ILE A 137 -21.00 -1.61 -5.07
N PHE A 138 -20.93 -2.94 -5.07
CA PHE A 138 -20.03 -3.71 -5.93
C PHE A 138 -20.27 -3.40 -7.41
N SER A 139 -21.53 -3.33 -7.85
CA SER A 139 -21.90 -2.96 -9.22
C SER A 139 -21.48 -1.55 -9.65
N LYS A 140 -21.12 -0.69 -8.70
CA LYS A 140 -20.73 0.71 -8.93
C LYS A 140 -19.22 0.95 -8.73
N LEU A 141 -18.46 -0.10 -8.44
CA LEU A 141 -17.02 0.04 -8.26
C LEU A 141 -16.36 0.46 -9.59
N PRO A 142 -15.39 1.39 -9.56
CA PRO A 142 -14.66 1.80 -10.75
C PRO A 142 -13.97 0.63 -11.43
N ASN A 143 -13.97 0.66 -12.76
CA ASN A 143 -13.31 -0.31 -13.64
C ASN A 143 -12.21 0.36 -14.50
N MET A 144 -11.83 1.60 -14.15
CA MET A 144 -10.66 2.29 -14.70
C MET A 144 -9.87 2.99 -13.58
N HIS A 145 -8.56 3.12 -13.79
CA HIS A 145 -7.66 3.87 -12.91
C HIS A 145 -7.62 5.34 -13.35
N TYR A 146 -8.34 6.22 -12.65
CA TYR A 146 -8.41 7.63 -13.05
C TYR A 146 -7.16 8.43 -12.69
N TYR A 147 -6.55 8.13 -11.55
CA TYR A 147 -5.43 8.91 -11.01
C TYR A 147 -4.16 8.10 -10.76
N THR A 148 -4.19 6.76 -10.95
CA THR A 148 -3.06 5.90 -10.62
C THR A 148 -1.79 6.31 -11.36
N ASP A 149 -1.87 6.50 -12.68
CA ASP A 149 -0.69 6.85 -13.48
C ASP A 149 -0.16 8.25 -13.12
N LEU A 150 -1.05 9.20 -12.85
CA LEU A 150 -0.68 10.55 -12.38
C LEU A 150 0.05 10.49 -11.03
N VAL A 151 -0.46 9.70 -10.08
CA VAL A 151 0.19 9.48 -8.78
C VAL A 151 1.56 8.83 -8.98
N VAL A 152 1.64 7.74 -9.75
CA VAL A 152 2.88 7.00 -9.97
C VAL A 152 3.94 7.89 -10.62
N ASN A 153 3.57 8.65 -11.64
CA ASN A 153 4.49 9.57 -12.31
C ASN A 153 4.96 10.67 -11.36
N CYS A 154 4.05 11.27 -10.60
CA CYS A 154 4.42 12.29 -9.62
C CYS A 154 5.41 11.77 -8.56
N TYR A 155 5.17 10.58 -8.01
CA TYR A 155 6.09 9.97 -7.05
C TYR A 155 7.44 9.65 -7.68
N ASN A 156 7.46 9.18 -8.92
CA ASN A 156 8.71 8.89 -9.63
C ASN A 156 9.53 10.15 -9.89
N ASP A 157 8.91 11.18 -10.46
CA ASP A 157 9.56 12.41 -10.88
C ASP A 157 10.04 13.27 -9.70
N ARG A 158 9.36 13.19 -8.55
CA ARG A 158 9.64 14.04 -7.40
C ARG A 158 10.42 13.34 -6.30
N TYR A 159 10.30 12.02 -6.19
CA TYR A 159 10.85 11.25 -5.08
C TYR A 159 11.72 10.09 -5.54
N TYR A 160 11.15 9.07 -6.20
CA TYR A 160 11.85 7.81 -6.40
C TYR A 160 13.07 7.92 -7.31
N GLN A 161 13.01 8.70 -8.40
CA GLN A 161 14.16 8.87 -9.28
C GLN A 161 15.36 9.48 -8.55
N TYR A 162 15.13 10.45 -7.65
CA TYR A 162 16.19 11.08 -6.85
C TYR A 162 16.68 10.17 -5.73
N HIS A 163 15.75 9.52 -5.02
CA HIS A 163 16.06 8.55 -3.98
C HIS A 163 16.95 7.42 -4.50
N TYR A 164 16.57 6.78 -5.61
CA TYR A 164 17.35 5.68 -6.19
C TYR A 164 18.67 6.11 -6.83
N SER A 165 18.85 7.40 -7.12
CA SER A 165 20.13 7.95 -7.63
C SER A 165 20.99 8.60 -6.53
N GLY A 166 20.60 8.49 -5.25
CA GLY A 166 21.31 9.08 -4.12
C GLY A 166 21.24 10.61 -4.05
N ARG A 167 20.43 11.25 -4.88
CA ARG A 167 20.26 12.71 -4.96
C ARG A 167 19.25 13.22 -3.93
N ILE A 168 19.49 12.93 -2.65
CA ILE A 168 18.53 13.19 -1.56
C ILE A 168 18.14 14.67 -1.45
N ALA A 169 19.07 15.60 -1.69
CA ALA A 169 18.82 17.04 -1.66
C ALA A 169 17.81 17.52 -2.74
N ASN A 170 17.57 16.72 -3.77
CA ASN A 170 16.61 17.03 -4.84
C ASN A 170 15.23 16.42 -4.60
N ILE A 171 15.06 15.58 -3.58
CA ILE A 171 13.79 14.96 -3.24
C ILE A 171 12.79 16.04 -2.82
N LYS A 172 11.59 16.00 -3.40
CA LYS A 172 10.44 16.77 -2.95
C LYS A 172 9.36 15.81 -2.46
N CYS A 173 8.68 16.15 -1.37
CA CYS A 173 7.54 15.38 -0.88
C CYS A 173 6.42 15.44 -1.93
N PRO A 174 6.04 14.32 -2.56
CA PRO A 174 4.94 14.32 -3.52
C PRO A 174 3.65 14.63 -2.76
N GLY A 175 2.94 15.67 -3.22
CA GLY A 175 1.67 16.11 -2.66
C GLY A 175 0.74 16.55 -3.79
N PRO A 176 -0.58 16.61 -3.55
CA PRO A 176 -1.56 16.99 -4.57
C PRO A 176 -1.20 18.25 -5.36
N GLN A 177 -0.62 19.24 -4.67
CA GLN A 177 -0.14 20.50 -5.22
C GLN A 177 1.04 20.38 -6.20
N LEU A 178 1.89 19.37 -6.03
CA LEU A 178 3.01 19.10 -6.94
C LEU A 178 2.70 18.05 -8.00
N CYS A 179 1.62 17.28 -7.78
CA CYS A 179 1.15 16.24 -8.69
C CYS A 179 0.08 16.72 -9.68
N GLU A 180 -0.31 18.01 -9.62
CA GLU A 180 -1.22 18.66 -10.56
C GLU A 180 -2.52 17.88 -10.79
N PHE A 181 -3.15 17.39 -9.72
CA PHE A 181 -4.40 16.65 -9.85
C PHE A 181 -5.49 17.53 -10.46
N VAL A 182 -6.06 17.04 -11.55
CA VAL A 182 -7.19 17.68 -12.23
C VAL A 182 -8.50 17.06 -11.75
N GLN A 183 -9.50 17.91 -11.51
CA GLN A 183 -10.84 17.48 -11.16
C GLN A 183 -11.50 16.73 -12.32
N HIS A 184 -11.70 15.42 -12.17
CA HIS A 184 -12.43 14.64 -13.18
C HIS A 184 -13.95 14.88 -13.09
N PRO A 185 -14.67 15.15 -14.20
CA PRO A 185 -16.09 15.51 -14.17
C PRO A 185 -17.02 14.48 -13.49
N LYS A 186 -16.63 13.20 -13.49
CA LYS A 186 -17.42 12.10 -12.92
C LYS A 186 -17.00 11.67 -11.50
N ILE A 187 -15.96 12.28 -10.92
CA ILE A 187 -15.42 11.86 -9.61
C ILE A 187 -15.51 13.02 -8.65
N LYS A 188 -16.33 12.90 -7.62
CA LYS A 188 -16.28 13.85 -6.51
C LYS A 188 -15.13 13.45 -5.60
N CYS A 189 -14.05 14.23 -5.58
CA CYS A 189 -13.01 14.05 -4.59
C CYS A 189 -13.49 14.50 -3.22
N THR A 190 -12.98 13.82 -2.20
CA THR A 190 -13.25 14.14 -0.81
C THR A 190 -11.97 14.72 -0.21
N HIS A 191 -12.08 15.92 0.35
CA HIS A 191 -11.02 16.56 1.09
C HIS A 191 -11.17 16.29 2.59
N VAL A 192 -10.03 16.15 3.29
CA VAL A 192 -10.00 16.08 4.74
C VAL A 192 -9.68 17.47 5.28
N THR A 193 -10.69 18.12 5.83
CA THR A 193 -10.48 19.36 6.59
C THR A 193 -10.26 18.99 8.05
N ALA A 194 -9.23 19.57 8.68
CA ALA A 194 -8.92 19.33 10.08
C ALA A 194 -8.44 20.61 10.76
N THR A 195 -8.62 20.67 12.08
CA THR A 195 -8.00 21.71 12.91
C THR A 195 -6.54 21.34 13.12
N HIS A 196 -5.62 22.20 12.70
CA HIS A 196 -4.20 21.98 12.86
C HIS A 196 -3.70 22.71 14.09
N THR A 197 -3.12 21.98 15.03
CA THR A 197 -2.50 22.55 16.22
C THR A 197 -0.98 22.47 16.07
N PRO A 198 -0.26 23.61 16.16
CA PRO A 198 1.20 23.60 16.12
C PRO A 198 1.75 22.90 17.36
N MET A 199 2.82 22.13 17.16
CA MET A 199 3.69 21.66 18.23
C MET A 199 4.77 22.71 18.52
N GLU A 200 5.57 22.46 19.56
CA GLU A 200 6.78 23.23 19.81
C GLU A 200 7.67 23.27 18.56
N THR A 201 8.10 24.47 18.17
CA THR A 201 8.94 24.68 16.99
C THR A 201 10.33 24.11 17.23
N LEU A 202 10.72 23.13 16.40
CA LEU A 202 12.06 22.56 16.34
C LEU A 202 12.82 23.24 15.20
N TYR A 203 13.43 24.42 15.45
CA TYR A 203 14.04 25.25 14.40
C TYR A 203 14.87 24.43 13.38
N PRO A 204 14.57 24.53 12.06
CA PRO A 204 13.65 25.47 11.39
C PRO A 204 12.23 24.93 11.15
N ILE A 205 11.87 23.78 11.73
CA ILE A 205 10.65 23.03 11.43
C ILE A 205 9.61 23.21 12.55
N THR A 206 8.36 23.51 12.19
CA THR A 206 7.23 23.41 13.12
C THR A 206 6.34 22.25 12.68
N TYR A 207 6.18 21.27 13.57
CA TYR A 207 5.25 20.16 13.34
C TYR A 207 3.82 20.60 13.69
N TYR A 208 2.85 20.03 12.99
CA TYR A 208 1.43 20.22 13.28
C TYR A 208 0.78 18.86 13.45
N TYR A 209 -0.14 18.74 14.40
CA TYR A 209 -1.04 17.59 14.45
C TYR A 209 -2.47 18.03 14.13
N ALA A 210 -3.21 17.12 13.49
CA ALA A 210 -4.58 17.36 13.05
C ALA A 210 -5.57 16.78 14.06
N THR A 211 -6.59 17.57 14.41
CA THR A 211 -7.74 17.16 15.23
C THR A 211 -9.05 17.50 14.51
N ASN A 212 -10.15 16.89 14.94
CA ASN A 212 -11.49 17.17 14.39
C ASN A 212 -11.58 17.01 12.86
N ALA A 213 -10.96 15.94 12.35
CA ALA A 213 -10.97 15.63 10.92
C ALA A 213 -12.41 15.39 10.43
N HIS A 214 -12.82 16.10 9.39
CA HIS A 214 -14.07 15.90 8.70
C HIS A 214 -13.87 15.94 7.19
N PHE A 215 -14.72 15.21 6.49
CA PHE A 215 -14.58 14.91 5.08
C PHE A 215 -15.61 15.70 4.28
N THR A 216 -15.16 16.59 3.39
CA THR A 216 -16.02 17.45 2.57
C THR A 216 -15.82 17.16 1.08
N GLY A 217 -16.85 17.34 0.26
CA GLY A 217 -16.80 17.10 -1.18
C GLY A 217 -16.80 18.39 -2.01
N ASP A 218 -16.64 19.54 -1.35
CA ASP A 218 -17.10 20.84 -1.87
C ASP A 218 -16.04 21.49 -2.78
N ILE A 219 -14.76 21.19 -2.53
CA ILE A 219 -13.62 21.78 -3.22
C ILE A 219 -13.09 20.92 -4.38
N GLY A 220 -13.57 19.68 -4.56
CA GLY A 220 -13.07 18.80 -5.62
C GLY A 220 -11.64 18.29 -5.42
N CYS A 221 -10.97 17.90 -6.51
CA CYS A 221 -9.65 17.26 -6.54
C CYS A 221 -8.50 18.26 -6.71
N TYR A 222 -8.79 19.57 -6.60
CA TYR A 222 -7.79 20.60 -6.88
C TYR A 222 -6.69 20.61 -5.82
N ALA A 223 -5.46 20.69 -6.32
CA ALA A 223 -4.33 21.21 -5.60
C ALA A 223 -4.66 22.59 -5.00
N HIS A 224 -4.51 22.74 -3.69
CA HIS A 224 -4.57 24.02 -2.98
C HIS A 224 -3.25 24.25 -2.27
#